data_AF-A0A918FJH6-F1
#
_entry.id   AF-A0A918FJH6-F1
#
_cell.length_a   1.000
_cell.length_b   1.000
_cell.length_c   1.000
_cell.angle_alpha   90.00
_cell.angle_beta   90.00
_cell.angle_gamma   90.00
#
_symmetry.space_group_name_H-M   'P 1'
#
loop_
_entity.id
_entity.type
_entity.pdbx_description
1 polymer ?
#
loop_
_entity_poly.entity_id
_entity_poly.type
_entity_poly.pdbx_seq_one_letter_code
_entity_poly.pdbx_strand_id
1 'polypeptide(L)'
;MPASAELSTISFWFHGVGCTAEFDGYHLNWDWSKDNRTDEFEAWKIWRLTREHSDEFGHWSDLQQLRTGFQELAMQGVIESVPGSSVLFHFVEGH
;
A
#
# COMPACT_ATOMS: atom_id res chain seq x y z
N MET A 1 -20.06 10.67 -2.97
CA MET A 1 -19.42 10.34 -1.68
C MET A 1 -18.91 11.62 -1.06
N PRO A 2 -18.91 11.76 0.28
CA PRO A 2 -18.22 12.88 0.94
C PRO A 2 -16.74 12.89 0.53
N ALA A 3 -16.12 14.08 0.43
CA ALA A 3 -14.71 14.20 0.05
C ALA A 3 -13.77 13.89 1.22
N SER A 4 -14.23 14.09 2.45
CA SER A 4 -13.50 13.81 3.69
C SER A 4 -14.45 13.51 4.84
N ALA A 5 -13.91 12.95 5.93
CA ALA A 5 -14.59 12.79 7.20
C ALA A 5 -13.58 12.87 8.35
N GLU A 6 -14.05 13.15 9.57
CA GLU A 6 -13.25 13.09 10.78
C GLU A 6 -13.94 12.17 11.79
N LEU A 7 -13.16 11.27 12.40
CA LEU A 7 -13.61 10.42 13.51
C LEU A 7 -12.57 10.47 14.61
N SER A 8 -12.90 11.16 15.71
CA SER A 8 -11.98 11.39 16.82
C SER A 8 -10.70 12.09 16.35
N THR A 9 -9.54 11.44 16.46
CA THR A 9 -8.23 11.94 16.06
C THR A 9 -7.80 11.48 14.67
N ILE A 10 -8.71 10.85 13.91
CA ILE A 10 -8.43 10.31 12.58
C ILE A 10 -9.12 11.17 11.52
N SER A 11 -8.34 11.67 10.58
CA SER A 11 -8.82 12.42 9.41
C SER A 11 -8.84 11.51 8.19
N PHE A 12 -9.94 11.52 7.44
CA PHE A 12 -10.13 10.70 6.25
C PHE A 12 -10.30 11.57 5.01
N TRP A 13 -9.65 11.20 3.91
CA TRP A 13 -9.88 11.75 2.58
C TRP A 13 -10.29 10.62 1.63
N PHE A 14 -11.48 10.71 1.05
CA PHE A 14 -12.01 9.69 0.16
C PHE A 14 -11.63 10.00 -1.28
N HIS A 15 -11.17 8.98 -2.01
CA HIS A 15 -10.89 9.04 -3.45
C HIS A 15 -11.63 7.91 -4.17
N GLY A 16 -11.62 7.94 -5.51
CA GLY A 16 -12.53 7.17 -6.36
C GLY A 16 -12.88 5.76 -5.87
N VAL A 17 -11.87 4.96 -5.54
CA VAL A 17 -12.05 3.59 -5.04
C VAL A 17 -11.40 3.36 -3.68
N GLY A 18 -11.07 4.41 -2.92
CA GLY A 18 -10.21 4.26 -1.75
C GLY A 18 -10.29 5.40 -0.74
N CYS A 19 -9.41 5.34 0.24
CA CYS A 19 -9.30 6.34 1.27
C CYS A 19 -7.86 6.48 1.77
N THR A 20 -7.50 7.71 2.12
CA THR A 20 -6.34 7.99 2.95
C THR A 20 -6.81 8.38 4.34
N ALA A 21 -6.26 7.76 5.37
CA ALA A 21 -6.42 8.18 6.76
C ALA A 21 -5.10 8.77 7.28
N GLU A 22 -5.20 9.84 8.07
CA GLU A 22 -4.10 10.37 8.86
C GLU A 22 -4.37 10.12 10.35
N PHE A 23 -3.38 9.59 11.05
CA PHE A 23 -3.39 9.43 12.50
C PHE A 23 -1.96 9.56 13.04
N ASP A 24 -1.75 10.44 14.02
CA ASP A 24 -0.44 10.69 14.65
C ASP A 24 0.71 10.96 13.64
N GLY A 25 0.40 11.67 12.54
CA GLY A 25 1.35 11.99 11.47
C GLY A 25 1.67 10.83 10.51
N TYR A 26 1.06 9.67 10.70
CA TYR A 26 1.12 8.56 9.75
C TYR A 26 0.00 8.65 8.73
N HIS A 27 0.33 8.40 7.47
CA HIS A 27 -0.65 8.28 6.39
C HIS A 27 -0.88 6.81 6.03
N LEU A 28 -2.10 6.33 6.23
CA LEU A 28 -2.56 5.04 5.73
C LEU A 28 -3.38 5.24 4.48
N ASN A 29 -2.90 4.78 3.32
CA ASN A 29 -3.62 4.84 2.05
C ASN A 29 -4.02 3.43 1.60
N TRP A 30 -5.30 3.23 1.33
CA TRP A 30 -5.81 1.98 0.78
C TRP A 30 -6.83 2.23 -0.33
N ASP A 31 -6.91 1.27 -1.24
CA ASP A 31 -7.95 1.18 -2.26
C ASP A 31 -8.76 -0.09 -1.98
N TRP A 32 -10.08 -0.01 -2.16
CA TRP A 32 -10.96 -1.17 -2.17
C TRP A 32 -10.90 -1.83 -3.53
N SER A 33 -10.51 -3.09 -3.55
CA SER A 33 -10.64 -3.96 -4.71
C SER A 33 -12.11 -4.35 -4.96
N LYS A 34 -12.38 -5.00 -6.09
CA LYS A 34 -13.75 -5.46 -6.45
C LYS A 34 -14.31 -6.52 -5.50
N ASP A 35 -13.45 -7.22 -4.77
CA ASP A 35 -13.79 -8.23 -3.77
C ASP A 35 -13.72 -7.69 -2.32
N ASN A 36 -13.71 -6.37 -2.14
CA ASN A 36 -13.61 -5.67 -0.84
C ASN A 36 -12.31 -5.93 -0.07
N ARG A 37 -11.24 -6.37 -0.76
CA ARG A 37 -9.91 -6.42 -0.18
C ARG A 37 -9.32 -5.01 -0.10
N THR A 38 -8.50 -4.79 0.91
CA THR A 38 -7.76 -3.55 1.14
C THR A 38 -6.29 -3.82 1.45
N ASP A 39 -5.89 -5.08 1.45
CA ASP A 39 -4.54 -5.55 1.76
C ASP A 39 -3.67 -5.65 0.51
N GLU A 40 -4.13 -5.08 -0.62
CA GLU A 40 -3.35 -4.99 -1.86
C GLU A 40 -2.29 -3.89 -1.76
N PHE A 41 -1.05 -4.25 -2.11
CA PHE A 41 0.10 -3.36 -2.03
C PHE A 41 0.94 -3.40 -3.30
N GLU A 42 1.75 -2.36 -3.50
CA GLU A 42 2.68 -2.24 -4.61
C GLU A 42 3.97 -1.54 -4.16
N ALA A 43 5.03 -1.68 -4.96
CA ALA A 43 6.33 -1.09 -4.67
C ALA A 43 6.28 0.44 -4.48
N TRP A 44 5.37 1.15 -5.17
CA TRP A 44 5.25 2.60 -5.02
C TRP A 44 4.71 3.02 -3.65
N LYS A 45 3.72 2.28 -3.10
CA LYS A 45 3.18 2.55 -1.76
C LYS A 45 4.27 2.42 -0.69
N ILE A 46 5.10 1.37 -0.80
CA ILE A 46 6.25 1.16 0.10
C ILE A 46 7.30 2.25 -0.11
N TRP A 47 7.66 2.55 -1.35
CA TRP A 47 8.62 3.61 -1.66
C TRP A 47 8.19 4.96 -1.07
N ARG A 48 6.91 5.32 -1.18
CA ARG A 48 6.37 6.56 -0.61
C ARG A 48 6.51 6.57 0.91
N LEU A 49 6.15 5.49 1.59
CA LEU A 49 6.33 5.36 3.04
C LEU A 49 7.80 5.57 3.44
N THR A 50 8.74 5.01 2.68
CA THR A 50 10.18 5.17 2.96
C THR A 50 10.67 6.61 2.79
N ARG A 51 9.97 7.43 1.99
CA ARG A 51 10.27 8.85 1.80
C ARG A 51 9.66 9.71 2.90
N GLU A 52 8.47 9.36 3.35
CA GLU A 52 7.79 10.03 4.47
C GLU A 52 8.48 9.75 5.81
N HIS A 53 9.14 8.59 5.96
CA HIS A 53 9.85 8.15 7.16
C HIS A 53 11.31 7.76 6.86
N SER A 54 12.05 8.66 6.22
CA SER A 54 13.40 8.40 5.71
C SER A 54 14.44 8.01 6.78
N ASP A 55 14.21 8.48 8.00
CA ASP A 55 15.02 8.27 9.19
C ASP A 55 14.93 6.82 9.69
N GLU A 56 13.81 6.14 9.42
CA GLU A 56 13.60 4.73 9.78
C GLU A 56 13.83 3.79 8.58
N PHE A 57 13.30 4.14 7.40
CA PHE A 57 13.25 3.25 6.24
C PHE A 57 14.05 3.72 5.03
N GLY A 58 14.91 4.72 5.16
CA GLY A 58 15.65 5.32 4.03
C GLY A 58 16.50 4.35 3.21
N HIS A 59 16.85 3.19 3.77
CA HIS A 59 17.57 2.12 3.07
C HIS A 59 16.73 1.38 2.01
N TRP A 60 15.40 1.50 2.03
CA TRP A 60 14.48 0.94 1.03
C TRP A 60 14.01 1.98 -0.01
N SER A 61 14.72 3.09 -0.11
CA SER A 61 14.23 4.27 -0.84
C SER A 61 14.46 4.23 -2.36
N ASP A 62 14.99 3.11 -2.88
CA ASP A 62 15.13 2.81 -4.30
C ASP A 62 13.92 2.00 -4.81
N LEU A 63 13.12 2.63 -5.67
CA LEU A 63 11.91 2.02 -6.24
C LEU A 63 12.23 0.79 -7.12
N GLN A 64 13.37 0.75 -7.80
CA GLN A 64 13.74 -0.42 -8.60
C GLN A 64 14.13 -1.59 -7.70
N GLN A 65 14.85 -1.33 -6.62
CA GLN A 65 15.15 -2.37 -5.62
C GLN A 65 13.87 -2.99 -5.05
N LEU A 66 12.87 -2.17 -4.72
CA LEU A 66 11.57 -2.65 -4.25
C LEU A 66 10.85 -3.48 -5.31
N ARG A 67 10.85 -3.05 -6.58
CA ARG A 67 10.25 -3.82 -7.68
C ARG A 67 10.91 -5.18 -7.86
N THR A 68 12.24 -5.24 -7.81
CA THR A 68 12.98 -6.51 -7.87
C THR A 68 12.64 -7.40 -6.68
N GLY A 69 12.60 -6.87 -5.46
CA GLY A 69 12.22 -7.64 -4.27
C GLY A 69 10.79 -8.20 -4.36
N PHE A 70 9.85 -7.45 -4.94
CA PHE A 70 8.48 -7.94 -5.16
C PHE A 70 8.45 -9.09 -6.19
N GLN A 71 9.23 -8.99 -7.27
CA GLN A 71 9.35 -10.09 -8.24
C GLN A 71 9.92 -11.34 -7.59
N GLU A 72 10.94 -11.20 -6.74
CA GLU A 72 11.54 -12.32 -6.00
C GLU A 72 10.52 -12.97 -5.05
N LEU A 73 9.78 -12.16 -4.28
CA LEU A 73 8.72 -12.66 -3.40
C LEU A 73 7.61 -13.38 -4.18
N ALA A 74 7.24 -12.87 -5.35
CA ALA A 74 6.26 -13.50 -6.23
C ALA A 74 6.78 -14.84 -6.78
N MET A 75 8.06 -14.90 -7.18
CA MET A 75 8.70 -16.16 -7.61
C MET A 75 8.78 -17.19 -6.48
N GLN A 76 8.89 -16.74 -5.23
CA GLN A 76 8.90 -17.60 -4.04
C GLN A 76 7.50 -18.05 -3.59
N GLY A 77 6.43 -17.50 -4.19
CA GLY A 77 5.05 -17.79 -3.80
C GLY A 77 4.59 -17.11 -2.52
N VAL A 78 5.35 -16.11 -2.02
CA VAL A 78 4.98 -15.36 -0.80
C VAL A 78 3.87 -14.35 -1.10
N ILE A 79 3.89 -13.77 -2.30
CA ILE A 79 2.90 -12.81 -2.78
C ILE A 79 2.41 -13.24 -4.16
N GLU A 80 1.19 -12.85 -4.51
CA GLU A 80 0.63 -13.09 -5.85
C GLU A 80 0.05 -11.81 -6.45
N SER A 81 0.10 -11.72 -7.79
CA SER A 81 -0.41 -10.56 -8.52
C SER A 81 -1.93 -10.55 -8.53
N VAL A 82 -2.53 -9.39 -8.25
CA VAL A 82 -3.97 -9.19 -8.35
C VAL A 82 -4.42 -9.35 -9.82
N PRO A 83 -5.46 -10.16 -10.12
CA PRO A 83 -5.95 -10.33 -11.48
C PRO A 83 -6.30 -9.00 -12.17
N GLY A 84 -5.70 -8.76 -13.33
CA GLY A 84 -5.90 -7.52 -14.10
C GLY A 84 -5.01 -6.34 -13.68
N SER A 85 -4.09 -6.55 -12.73
CA SER A 85 -3.04 -5.59 -12.37
C SER A 85 -1.66 -6.14 -12.72
N SER A 86 -0.73 -5.26 -13.08
CA SER A 86 0.69 -5.59 -13.27
C SER A 86 1.58 -5.12 -12.12
N VAL A 87 1.00 -4.46 -11.12
CA VAL A 87 1.74 -3.77 -10.05
C VAL A 87 1.20 -4.07 -8.65
N LEU A 88 -0.06 -4.48 -8.53
CA LEU A 88 -0.68 -4.81 -7.25
C LEU A 88 -0.48 -6.28 -6.90
N PHE A 89 -0.13 -6.52 -5.65
CA PHE A 89 0.07 -7.83 -5.06
C PHE A 89 -0.70 -7.94 -3.74
N HIS A 90 -0.97 -9.16 -3.32
CA HIS A 90 -1.36 -9.48 -1.94
C HIS A 90 -0.55 -10.68 -1.45
N PHE A 91 -0.53 -10.89 -0.14
CA PHE A 91 0.06 -12.09 0.43
C PHE A 91 -0.76 -13.32 0.06
N VAL A 92 -0.06 -14.43 -0.19
CA VAL A 92 -0.68 -15.75 -0.33
C VAL A 92 -1.06 -16.24 1.07
N GLU A 93 -2.29 -16.72 1.25
CA GLU A 93 -2.74 -17.24 2.55
C GLU A 93 -1.86 -18.41 3.02
N GLY A 94 -1.39 -18.33 4.28
CA GLY A 94 -0.55 -19.36 4.90
C GLY A 94 0.96 -19.07 4.90
N HIS A 95 1.36 -17.91 4.40
CA HIS A 95 2.70 -17.33 4.60
C HIS A 95 2.72 -16.27 5.70
#